data_AF-A0A920H3F3-F1
#
_entry.id   AF-A0A920H3F3-F1
#
_cell.length_a   1.000
_cell.length_b   1.000
_cell.length_c   1.000
_cell.angle_alpha   90.00
_cell.angle_beta   90.00
_cell.angle_gamma   90.00
#
_symmetry.space_group_name_H-M   'P 1'
#
loop_
_entity.id
_entity.type
_entity.pdbx_description
1 polymer ?
#
loop_
_entity_poly.entity_id
_entity_poly.type
_entity_poly.pdbx_seq_one_letter_code
_entity_poly.pdbx_strand_id
1 'polypeptide(L)'
;MAWRDWVIHAYNSNLPYDEFITWQLAGDLIPNATKEQIIATGFNRNHKITQEGGVIPEEYRTEYVADRTNTTSKMMLGLTMECARCHSHKYDEISHDEYYGMFSYFNNIDEEG
;
A
#
# COMPACT_ATOMS: atom_id res chain seq x y z
N MET A 1 1.45 -16.82 -5.27
CA MET A 1 1.61 -15.37 -5.44
C MET A 1 3.09 -15.08 -5.34
N ALA A 2 3.73 -14.60 -6.43
CA ALA A 2 5.19 -14.41 -6.47
C ALA A 2 5.71 -13.48 -5.37
N TRP A 3 4.95 -12.43 -5.03
CA TRP A 3 5.28 -11.52 -3.94
C TRP A 3 5.38 -12.22 -2.57
N ARG A 4 4.37 -13.03 -2.20
CA ARG A 4 4.37 -13.74 -0.91
C ARG A 4 5.58 -14.67 -0.79
N ASP A 5 5.86 -15.41 -1.85
CA ASP A 5 6.98 -16.34 -1.87
C ASP A 5 8.32 -15.58 -1.80
N TRP A 6 8.40 -14.39 -2.41
CA TRP A 6 9.52 -13.45 -2.25
C TRP A 6 9.67 -12.95 -0.82
N VAL A 7 8.60 -12.57 -0.11
CA VAL A 7 8.68 -12.11 1.30
C VAL A 7 9.30 -13.20 2.19
N ILE A 8 8.86 -14.45 2.01
CA ILE A 8 9.41 -15.60 2.76
C ILE A 8 10.89 -15.78 2.43
N HIS A 9 11.27 -15.66 1.15
CA HIS A 9 12.66 -15.76 0.73
C HIS A 9 13.52 -14.63 1.32
N ALA A 10 13.08 -13.36 1.21
CA ALA A 10 13.79 -12.20 1.72
C ALA A 10 14.03 -12.30 3.24
N TYR A 11 13.03 -12.75 4.00
CA TYR A 11 13.17 -13.01 5.42
C TYR A 11 14.19 -14.12 5.71
N ASN A 12 14.09 -15.26 5.02
CA ASN A 12 14.99 -16.40 5.22
C ASN A 12 16.44 -16.11 4.81
N SER A 13 16.64 -15.23 3.83
CA SER A 13 17.95 -14.76 3.38
C SER A 13 18.51 -13.62 4.25
N ASN A 14 17.77 -13.19 5.28
CA ASN A 14 18.15 -12.10 6.18
C ASN A 14 18.44 -10.80 5.42
N LEU A 15 17.58 -10.45 4.45
CA LEU A 15 17.66 -9.19 3.72
C LEU A 15 17.61 -8.02 4.73
N PRO A 16 18.53 -7.04 4.64
CA PRO A 16 18.50 -5.86 5.51
C PRO A 16 17.14 -5.16 5.45
N TYR A 17 16.66 -4.67 6.59
CA TYR A 17 15.31 -4.11 6.69
C TYR A 17 15.12 -2.86 5.82
N ASP A 18 16.15 -2.03 5.72
CA ASP A 18 16.18 -0.86 4.84
C ASP A 18 16.05 -1.24 3.36
N GLU A 19 16.73 -2.31 2.91
CA GLU A 19 16.56 -2.85 1.56
C GLU A 19 15.16 -3.46 1.38
N PHE A 20 14.69 -4.24 2.35
CA PHE A 20 13.37 -4.89 2.33
C PHE A 20 12.23 -3.88 2.16
N ILE A 21 12.27 -2.76 2.89
CA ILE A 21 11.28 -1.68 2.78
C ILE A 21 11.46 -0.92 1.46
N THR A 22 12.69 -0.59 1.08
CA THR A 22 12.96 0.14 -0.17
C THR A 22 12.46 -0.63 -1.39
N TRP A 23 12.71 -1.95 -1.45
CA TRP A 23 12.30 -2.76 -2.60
C TRP A 23 10.78 -2.93 -2.66
N GLN A 24 10.08 -3.01 -1.53
CA GLN A 24 8.61 -3.05 -1.53
C GLN A 24 7.98 -1.74 -1.94
N LEU A 25 8.60 -0.61 -1.57
CA LEU A 25 8.09 0.70 -1.93
C LEU A 25 8.37 1.04 -3.41
N ALA A 26 9.58 0.77 -3.90
CA ALA A 26 10.07 1.32 -5.17
C ALA A 26 11.13 0.45 -5.89
N GLY A 27 11.17 -0.86 -5.64
CA GLY A 27 12.10 -1.78 -6.28
C GLY A 27 12.08 -1.79 -7.82
N ASP A 28 10.95 -1.50 -8.47
CA ASP A 28 10.84 -1.37 -9.93
C ASP A 28 11.43 -0.05 -10.46
N LEU A 29 11.60 0.95 -9.60
CA LEU A 29 12.22 2.23 -9.91
C LEU A 29 13.74 2.23 -9.71
N ILE A 30 14.33 1.15 -9.19
CA ILE A 30 15.78 1.01 -9.03
C ILE A 30 16.42 0.88 -10.43
N PRO A 31 17.50 1.63 -10.74
CA PRO A 31 18.20 1.49 -12.01
C PRO A 31 18.67 0.05 -12.26
N ASN A 32 18.30 -0.51 -13.41
CA ASN A 32 18.56 -1.92 -13.76
C ASN A 32 18.01 -2.92 -12.74
N ALA A 33 16.79 -2.68 -12.23
CA ALA A 33 16.14 -3.50 -11.23
C ALA A 33 16.19 -5.01 -11.57
N THR A 34 16.57 -5.81 -10.57
CA THR A 34 16.55 -7.27 -10.67
C THR A 34 15.10 -7.78 -10.65
N LYS A 35 14.91 -9.04 -11.05
CA LYS A 35 13.60 -9.69 -10.94
C LYS A 35 13.06 -9.68 -9.50
N GLU A 36 13.91 -9.87 -8.50
CA GLU A 36 13.49 -9.85 -7.10
C GLU A 36 13.03 -8.46 -6.66
N GLN A 37 13.73 -7.41 -7.07
CA GLN A 37 13.35 -6.02 -6.79
C GLN A 37 12.00 -5.66 -7.45
N ILE A 38 11.76 -6.13 -8.67
CA ILE A 38 10.48 -5.93 -9.36
C ILE A 38 9.35 -6.76 -8.71
N ILE A 39 9.64 -7.97 -8.24
CA ILE A 39 8.63 -8.79 -7.52
C ILE A 39 8.28 -8.14 -6.18
N ALA A 40 9.25 -7.54 -5.49
CA ALA A 40 9.05 -6.88 -4.21
C ALA A 40 8.01 -5.75 -4.28
N THR A 41 8.01 -4.94 -5.35
CA THR A 41 7.02 -3.85 -5.54
C THR A 41 5.60 -4.32 -5.75
N GLY A 42 5.39 -5.62 -5.93
CA GLY A 42 4.08 -6.25 -5.85
C GLY A 42 3.31 -5.93 -4.56
N PHE A 43 4.00 -5.48 -3.50
CA PHE A 43 3.36 -4.93 -2.29
C PHE A 43 2.28 -3.89 -2.62
N ASN A 44 2.57 -2.97 -3.54
CA ASN A 44 1.64 -1.89 -3.93
C ASN A 44 0.36 -2.39 -4.62
N ARG A 45 0.30 -3.68 -5.00
CA ARG A 45 -0.87 -4.34 -5.61
C ARG A 45 -1.58 -5.32 -4.69
N ASN A 46 -1.17 -5.42 -3.41
CA ASN A 46 -1.79 -6.34 -2.45
C ASN A 46 -3.06 -5.76 -1.78
N HIS A 47 -3.61 -4.67 -2.31
CA HIS A 47 -4.88 -4.16 -1.83
C HIS A 47 -6.04 -5.07 -2.25
N LYS A 48 -7.17 -4.92 -1.57
CA LYS A 48 -8.40 -5.63 -1.92
C LYS A 48 -8.74 -5.37 -3.39
N ILE A 49 -9.13 -6.42 -4.12
CA ILE A 49 -9.72 -6.34 -5.46
C ILE A 49 -10.99 -7.18 -5.51
N THR A 50 -11.98 -6.74 -6.28
CA THR A 50 -13.23 -7.46 -6.53
C THR A 50 -13.45 -7.64 -8.03
N GLN A 51 -14.10 -8.75 -8.41
CA GLN A 51 -14.59 -9.00 -9.77
C GLN A 51 -16.08 -9.38 -9.75
N GLU A 52 -16.79 -9.00 -8.69
CA GLU A 52 -18.20 -9.28 -8.55
C GLU A 52 -19.04 -8.38 -9.48
N GLY A 53 -19.99 -8.96 -10.22
CA GLY A 53 -20.76 -8.24 -11.25
C GLY A 53 -21.77 -7.19 -10.73
N GLY A 54 -21.93 -7.07 -9.41
CA GLY A 54 -22.87 -6.14 -8.77
C GLY A 54 -22.22 -4.91 -8.13
N VAL A 55 -20.90 -4.72 -8.34
CA VAL A 55 -20.11 -3.71 -7.64
C VAL A 55 -20.39 -2.32 -8.20
N ILE A 56 -20.44 -1.32 -7.32
CA ILE A 56 -20.50 0.09 -7.70
C ILE A 56 -19.05 0.55 -7.93
N PRO A 57 -18.65 0.90 -9.17
CA PRO A 57 -17.25 1.18 -9.48
C PRO A 57 -16.64 2.29 -8.61
N GLU A 58 -17.38 3.36 -8.38
CA GLU A 58 -16.92 4.50 -7.59
C GLU A 58 -16.75 4.18 -6.10
N GLU A 59 -17.60 3.32 -5.54
CA GLU A 59 -17.49 2.87 -4.16
C GLU A 59 -16.19 2.06 -3.99
N TYR A 60 -15.94 1.11 -4.88
CA TYR A 60 -14.74 0.29 -4.84
C TYR A 60 -13.47 1.06 -5.12
N ARG A 61 -13.49 2.01 -6.06
CA ARG A 61 -12.38 2.93 -6.31
C ARG A 61 -12.00 3.66 -5.02
N THR A 62 -12.99 4.19 -4.29
CA THR A 62 -12.77 4.87 -3.01
C THR A 62 -12.22 3.93 -1.94
N GLU A 63 -12.77 2.71 -1.82
CA GLU A 63 -12.27 1.71 -0.86
C GLU A 63 -10.84 1.23 -1.18
N TYR A 64 -10.47 1.09 -2.46
CA TYR A 64 -9.10 0.70 -2.84
C TYR A 64 -8.08 1.77 -2.46
N VAL A 65 -8.40 3.04 -2.71
CA VAL A 65 -7.53 4.15 -2.32
C VAL A 65 -7.43 4.25 -0.80
N ALA A 66 -8.53 4.04 -0.08
CA ALA A 66 -8.52 3.98 1.38
C ALA A 66 -7.65 2.81 1.88
N ASP A 67 -7.77 1.63 1.29
CA ASP A 67 -6.99 0.43 1.64
C ASP A 67 -5.48 0.64 1.42
N ARG A 68 -5.09 1.28 0.31
CA ARG A 68 -3.69 1.68 0.05
C ARG A 68 -3.17 2.67 1.08
N THR A 69 -3.98 3.68 1.42
CA THR A 69 -3.65 4.70 2.44
C THR A 69 -3.36 4.04 3.78
N ASN A 70 -4.30 3.20 4.21
CA ASN A 70 -4.27 2.48 5.49
C ASN A 70 -3.12 1.46 5.57
N THR A 71 -2.94 0.67 4.51
CA THR A 71 -1.91 -0.36 4.44
C THR A 71 -0.52 0.26 4.43
N THR A 72 -0.33 1.34 3.67
CA THR A 72 0.94 2.06 3.63
C THR A 72 1.23 2.74 4.98
N SER A 73 0.26 3.41 5.59
CA SER A 73 0.46 4.07 6.88
C SER A 73 0.88 3.08 7.97
N LYS A 74 0.22 1.91 8.02
CA LYS A 74 0.56 0.86 8.99
C LYS A 74 1.93 0.25 8.72
N MET A 75 2.20 -0.14 7.48
CA MET A 75 3.38 -0.94 7.16
C MET A 75 4.66 -0.09 7.08
N MET A 76 4.56 1.12 6.54
CA MET A 76 5.73 1.97 6.28
C MET A 76 5.93 3.04 7.36
N LEU A 77 4.85 3.59 7.92
CA LEU A 77 4.93 4.68 8.91
C LEU A 77 4.72 4.19 10.35
N GLY A 78 4.20 2.97 10.54
CA GLY A 78 3.81 2.47 11.85
C GLY A 78 2.60 3.20 12.45
N LEU A 79 1.76 3.82 11.61
CA LEU A 79 0.61 4.64 12.02
C LEU A 79 -0.73 4.01 11.65
N THR A 80 -1.68 4.02 12.58
CA THR A 80 -3.07 3.60 12.35
C THR A 80 -3.94 4.80 11.96
N MET A 81 -3.83 5.22 10.70
CA MET A 81 -4.55 6.40 10.20
C MET A 81 -6.05 6.14 9.96
N GLU A 82 -6.55 4.90 10.07
CA GLU A 82 -7.93 4.55 9.69
C GLU A 82 -9.00 5.37 10.42
N CYS A 83 -8.80 5.66 11.71
CA CYS A 83 -9.80 6.42 12.45
C CYS A 83 -9.94 7.86 11.93
N ALA A 84 -8.85 8.41 11.37
CA ALA A 84 -8.82 9.75 10.77
C ALA A 84 -9.77 9.87 9.56
N ARG A 85 -10.16 8.74 8.95
CA ARG A 85 -11.07 8.68 7.80
C ARG A 85 -12.41 9.34 8.04
N CYS A 86 -12.96 9.27 9.25
CA CYS A 86 -14.30 9.79 9.56
C CYS A 86 -14.27 11.04 10.42
N HIS A 87 -13.23 11.22 11.22
CA HIS A 87 -13.02 12.34 12.14
C HIS A 87 -11.53 12.40 12.46
N SER A 88 -10.99 13.54 12.93
CA SER A 88 -9.59 13.56 13.39
C SER A 88 -9.31 12.45 14.40
N HIS A 89 -8.14 11.80 14.27
CA HIS A 89 -7.79 10.64 15.06
C HIS A 89 -7.89 10.95 16.58
N LYS A 90 -8.41 9.99 17.35
CA LYS A 90 -8.82 10.24 18.74
C LYS A 90 -7.62 10.52 19.67
N TYR A 91 -6.50 9.85 19.43
CA TYR A 91 -5.35 9.84 20.33
C TYR A 91 -4.12 10.48 19.68
N ASP A 92 -3.76 10.01 18.48
CA ASP A 92 -2.67 10.59 17.69
C ASP A 92 -3.05 11.92 17.03
N GLU A 93 -2.08 12.81 16.87
CA GLU A 93 -2.21 14.12 16.21
C GLU A 93 -2.31 13.96 14.67
N ILE A 94 -3.35 13.29 14.21
CA ILE A 94 -3.64 13.08 12.79
C ILE A 94 -5.03 13.64 12.50
N SER A 95 -5.09 14.77 11.81
CA SER A 95 -6.32 15.40 11.40
C SER A 95 -7.05 14.62 10.31
N HIS A 96 -8.35 14.87 10.20
CA HIS A 96 -9.16 14.36 9.09
C HIS A 96 -8.61 14.81 7.73
N ASP A 97 -8.14 16.05 7.64
CA ASP A 97 -7.59 16.61 6.40
C ASP A 97 -6.27 15.93 6.01
N GLU A 98 -5.41 15.59 6.98
CA GLU A 98 -4.16 14.86 6.72
C GLU A 98 -4.44 13.44 6.19
N TYR A 99 -5.49 12.77 6.68
CA TYR A 99 -5.93 11.49 6.12
C TYR A 99 -6.27 11.64 4.64
N TYR A 100 -7.10 12.62 4.29
CA TYR A 100 -7.50 12.82 2.90
C TYR A 100 -6.38 13.40 2.03
N GLY A 101 -5.38 14.05 2.61
CA GLY A 101 -4.13 14.41 1.95
C GLY A 101 -3.35 13.17 1.50
N MET A 102 -3.17 12.18 2.39
CA MET A 102 -2.53 10.92 2.03
C MET A 102 -3.39 10.07 1.09
N PHE A 103 -4.71 10.07 1.27
CA PHE A 103 -5.65 9.45 0.32
C PHE A 103 -5.47 10.03 -1.09
N SER A 104 -5.38 11.35 -1.22
CA SER A 104 -5.24 12.03 -2.51
C SER A 104 -3.97 11.61 -3.26
N TYR A 105 -2.90 11.21 -2.56
CA TYR A 105 -1.68 10.72 -3.21
C TYR A 105 -1.95 9.44 -4.00
N PHE A 106 -2.66 8.48 -3.39
CA PHE A 106 -3.02 7.20 -4.02
C PHE A 106 -4.21 7.30 -4.99
N ASN A 107 -4.95 8.42 -4.94
CA ASN A 107 -6.13 8.68 -5.76
C ASN A 107 -5.82 9.13 -7.21
N ASN A 108 -4.65 8.79 -7.75
CA ASN A 108 -4.21 9.19 -9.10
C ASN A 108 -3.90 7.99 -10.01
N ILE A 109 -4.24 6.78 -9.58
CA ILE A 109 -4.02 5.55 -10.34
C ILE A 109 -5.30 5.26 -11.12
N ASP A 110 -5.20 5.28 -12.45
CA ASP A 110 -6.28 4.93 -13.36
C ASP A 110 -6.37 3.40 -13.47
N GLU A 111 -7.06 2.78 -12.51
CA GLU A 111 -7.22 1.33 -12.42
C GLU A 111 -8.71 0.96 -12.26
N GLU A 112 -9.17 -0.02 -13.04
CA GLU A 112 -10.47 -0.68 -12.82
C GLU A 112 -10.38 -1.83 -11.78
N GLY A 113 -9.18 -2.11 -11.26
CA GLY A 113 -8.89 -3.19 -10.31
C GLY A 113 -7.41 -3.52 -10.18
#